data_AF-M1E9H8-F1
#
_entry.id   AF-M1E9H8-F1
#
_cell.length_a   1.000
_cell.length_b   1.000
_cell.length_c   1.000
_cell.angle_alpha   90.00
_cell.angle_beta   90.00
_cell.angle_gamma   90.00
#
_symmetry.space_group_name_H-M   'P 1'
#
loop_
_entity.id
_entity.type
_entity.pdbx_description
1 polymer ?
#
loop_
_entity_poly.entity_id
_entity_poly.type
_entity_poly.pdbx_seq_one_letter_code
_entity_poly.pdbx_strand_id
1 'polypeptide(L)'
;MPLINCARCNRLFNSLGYDLCPEHVKEEDEMLRKVNEYLRKHPNSSPNEVSEGAQVDEFWILRFIKQGRIKTVSPSGEVDKEALLRQKLGKDLEKVAQELKKETERKKGFHIDEGLKK
;
A
#
# COMPACT_ATOMS: atom_id res chain seq x y z
N MET A 1 6.63 14.61 -21.73
CA MET A 1 5.42 13.98 -21.16
C MET A 1 4.98 12.88 -22.10
N PRO A 2 4.87 11.63 -21.66
CA PRO A 2 4.37 10.54 -22.51
C PRO A 2 2.86 10.69 -22.74
N LEU A 3 2.45 10.53 -24.00
CA LEU A 3 1.05 10.36 -24.36
C LEU A 3 0.69 8.89 -24.14
N ILE A 4 -0.29 8.60 -23.29
CA ILE A 4 -0.72 7.23 -23.00
C ILE A 4 -2.24 7.13 -23.05
N ASN A 5 -2.75 5.91 -23.12
CA ASN A 5 -4.18 5.62 -23.00
C ASN A 5 -4.55 5.40 -21.54
N CYS A 6 -5.69 5.95 -21.12
CA CYS A 6 -6.23 5.71 -19.79
C CYS A 6 -6.61 4.24 -19.60
N ALA A 7 -6.14 3.63 -18.51
CA ALA A 7 -6.44 2.22 -18.20
C ALA A 7 -7.94 1.92 -17.98
N ARG A 8 -8.78 2.95 -17.77
CA ARG A 8 -10.21 2.79 -17.48
C ARG A 8 -11.13 3.06 -18.68
N CYS A 9 -10.92 4.17 -19.39
CA CYS A 9 -11.75 4.57 -20.53
C CYS A 9 -11.03 4.54 -21.88
N ASN A 10 -9.75 4.15 -21.89
CA ASN A 10 -8.91 4.05 -23.08
C ASN A 10 -8.68 5.37 -23.84
N ARG A 11 -9.06 6.52 -23.27
CA ARG A 11 -8.84 7.86 -23.84
C ARG A 11 -7.34 8.23 -23.83
N LEU A 12 -6.86 8.84 -24.91
CA LEU A 12 -5.51 9.40 -25.00
C LEU A 12 -5.38 10.67 -24.14
N PHE A 13 -4.32 10.74 -23.34
CA PHE A 13 -4.02 11.92 -22.52
C PHE A 13 -2.51 12.07 -22.25
N ASN A 14 -2.08 13.27 -21.86
CA ASN A 14 -0.72 13.52 -21.38
C ASN A 14 -0.58 12.99 -19.95
N SER A 15 0.20 11.92 -19.76
CA SER A 15 0.44 11.40 -18.41
C SER A 15 1.41 12.27 -17.62
N LEU A 16 1.04 12.52 -16.38
CA LEU A 16 1.86 13.17 -15.35
C LEU A 16 2.50 12.14 -14.40
N GLY A 17 2.52 10.86 -14.77
CA GLY A 17 3.00 9.75 -13.93
C GLY A 17 1.90 8.80 -13.44
N TYR A 18 0.66 8.95 -13.93
CA TYR A 18 -0.47 8.07 -13.63
C TYR A 18 -0.98 7.39 -14.90
N ASP A 19 -1.54 6.19 -14.75
CA ASP A 19 -2.18 5.41 -15.84
C ASP A 19 -3.64 5.80 -16.08
N LEU A 20 -4.19 6.72 -15.29
CA LEU A 20 -5.56 7.21 -15.37
C LEU A 20 -5.62 8.64 -15.88
N CYS A 21 -6.61 8.95 -16.72
CA CYS A 21 -6.81 10.30 -17.22
C CYS A 21 -7.23 11.25 -16.08
N PRO A 22 -7.02 12.57 -16.24
CA PRO A 22 -7.35 13.55 -15.20
C PRO A 22 -8.80 13.54 -14.74
N GLU A 23 -9.75 13.11 -15.59
CA GLU A 23 -11.15 12.96 -15.19
C GLU A 23 -11.33 11.81 -14.19
N HIS A 24 -10.83 10.61 -14.50
CA HIS A 24 -10.94 9.47 -13.59
C HIS A 24 -10.17 9.66 -12.29
N VAL A 25 -9.04 10.36 -12.32
CA VAL A 25 -8.31 10.73 -11.09
C VAL A 25 -9.16 11.68 -10.22
N LYS A 26 -9.86 12.64 -10.83
CA LYS A 26 -10.79 13.52 -10.09
C LYS A 26 -11.97 12.74 -9.53
N GLU A 27 -12.55 11.83 -10.31
CA GLU A 27 -13.64 10.98 -9.84
C GLU A 27 -13.22 10.13 -8.63
N GLU A 28 -12.02 9.53 -8.66
CA GLU A 28 -11.47 8.80 -7.52
C GLU A 28 -11.33 9.70 -6.27
N ASP A 29 -10.85 10.93 -6.45
CA ASP A 29 -10.71 11.90 -5.35
C ASP A 29 -12.07 12.31 -4.76
N GLU A 30 -13.07 12.54 -5.62
CA GLU A 30 -14.43 12.85 -5.19
C GLU A 30 -15.08 11.70 -4.43
N MET A 31 -14.92 10.46 -4.91
CA MET A 31 -15.39 9.26 -4.19
C MET A 31 -14.72 9.16 -2.81
N LEU A 32 -13.39 9.35 -2.75
CA LEU A 32 -12.65 9.31 -1.50
C LEU A 32 -13.10 10.40 -0.52
N ARG A 33 -13.41 11.59 -1.03
CA ARG A 33 -13.93 12.70 -0.24
C ARG A 33 -15.30 12.38 0.36
N LYS A 34 -16.23 11.84 -0.45
CA LYS A 34 -17.55 11.41 0.02
C LYS A 34 -17.45 10.36 1.12
N VAL A 35 -16.63 9.34 0.89
CA VAL A 35 -16.40 8.26 1.87
C VAL A 35 -15.81 8.80 3.17
N ASN A 36 -14.82 9.70 3.10
CA ASN A 36 -14.27 10.33 4.30
C ASN A 36 -15.28 11.19 5.05
N GLU A 37 -16.13 11.95 4.35
CA GLU A 37 -17.16 12.74 5.00
C GLU A 37 -18.19 11.85 5.72
N TYR A 38 -18.57 10.74 5.09
CA TYR A 38 -19.45 9.75 5.70
C TYR A 38 -18.82 9.12 6.95
N LEU A 39 -17.57 8.65 6.85
CA LEU A 39 -16.83 8.05 7.96
C LEU A 39 -16.59 9.02 9.13
N ARG A 40 -16.51 10.33 8.88
CA ARG A 40 -16.43 11.34 9.95
C ARG A 40 -17.71 11.41 10.78
N LYS A 41 -18.87 11.22 10.15
CA LYS A 41 -20.18 11.21 10.83
C LYS A 41 -20.47 9.83 11.44
N HIS A 42 -19.98 8.76 10.80
CA HIS A 42 -20.21 7.38 11.21
C HIS A 42 -18.88 6.58 11.25
N PRO A 43 -18.09 6.71 12.33
CA PRO A 43 -16.74 6.14 12.40
C PRO A 43 -16.69 4.60 12.45
N ASN A 44 -17.79 3.95 12.85
CA ASN A 44 -17.90 2.50 13.02
C ASN A 44 -18.78 1.84 11.93
N SER A 45 -18.96 2.50 10.78
CA SER A 45 -19.77 1.95 9.69
C SER A 45 -19.05 0.84 8.94
N SER A 46 -19.83 -0.18 8.58
CA SER A 46 -19.40 -1.29 7.75
C SER A 46 -19.18 -0.84 6.29
N PRO A 47 -18.35 -1.53 5.49
CA PRO A 47 -18.13 -1.18 4.08
C PRO A 47 -19.43 -1.05 3.27
N ASN A 48 -20.42 -1.90 3.57
CA ASN A 48 -21.72 -1.89 2.92
C ASN A 48 -22.54 -0.62 3.28
N GLU A 49 -22.55 -0.22 4.56
CA GLU A 49 -23.21 1.02 5.00
C GLU A 49 -22.54 2.27 4.43
N VAL A 50 -21.21 2.25 4.34
CA VAL A 50 -20.43 3.32 3.71
C VAL A 50 -20.72 3.37 2.20
N SER A 51 -20.92 2.22 1.55
CA SER A 51 -21.31 2.14 0.14
C SER A 51 -22.65 2.82 -0.11
N GLU A 52 -23.66 2.45 0.67
CA GLU A 52 -25.01 3.03 0.59
C GLU A 52 -25.01 4.53 0.95
N GLY A 53 -24.30 4.91 2.01
CA GLY A 53 -24.29 6.28 2.52
C GLY A 53 -23.42 7.26 1.74
N ALA A 54 -22.26 6.81 1.24
CA ALA A 54 -21.38 7.62 0.40
C ALA A 54 -21.74 7.54 -1.10
N GLN A 55 -22.62 6.61 -1.48
CA GLN A 55 -23.02 6.32 -2.85
C GLN A 55 -21.81 5.99 -3.75
N VAL A 56 -20.91 5.18 -3.20
CA VAL A 56 -19.68 4.72 -3.85
C VAL A 56 -19.68 3.20 -3.81
N ASP A 57 -19.35 2.56 -4.93
CA ASP A 57 -19.34 1.11 -5.02
C ASP A 57 -18.42 0.47 -3.96
N GLU A 58 -18.84 -0.66 -3.39
CA GLU A 58 -18.09 -1.39 -2.37
C GLU A 58 -16.67 -1.74 -2.84
N PHE A 59 -16.50 -2.05 -4.13
CA PHE A 59 -15.17 -2.32 -4.71
C PHE A 59 -14.19 -1.16 -4.48
N TRP A 60 -14.67 0.08 -4.64
CA TRP A 60 -13.85 1.28 -4.44
C TRP A 60 -13.53 1.49 -2.96
N ILE A 61 -14.48 1.24 -2.08
CA ILE A 61 -14.30 1.35 -0.63
C ILE A 61 -13.23 0.36 -0.15
N LEU A 62 -13.36 -0.91 -0.54
CA LEU A 62 -12.37 -1.95 -0.23
C LEU A 62 -10.98 -1.59 -0.78
N ARG A 63 -10.91 -1.03 -1.99
CA ARG A 63 -9.66 -0.55 -2.58
C ARG A 63 -9.05 0.59 -1.76
N PHE A 64 -9.84 1.54 -1.28
CA PHE A 64 -9.34 2.65 -0.44
C PHE A 64 -8.85 2.17 0.93
N ILE A 65 -9.51 1.18 1.54
CA ILE A 65 -9.05 0.52 2.77
C ILE A 65 -7.70 -0.16 2.51
N LYS A 66 -7.60 -0.95 1.42
CA LYS A 66 -6.37 -1.66 1.04
C LYS A 66 -5.20 -0.71 0.74
N GLN A 67 -5.49 0.48 0.22
CA GLN A 67 -4.48 1.53 -0.02
C GLN A 67 -4.13 2.33 1.25
N GLY A 68 -4.81 2.08 2.37
CA GLY A 68 -4.61 2.83 3.62
C GLY A 68 -5.08 4.29 3.55
N ARG A 69 -5.92 4.64 2.55
CA ARG A 69 -6.43 6.01 2.35
C ARG A 69 -7.62 6.35 3.25
N ILE A 70 -8.29 5.34 3.78
CA ILE A 70 -9.37 5.47 4.77
C ILE A 70 -9.14 4.50 5.93
N LYS A 71 -9.58 4.87 7.13
CA LYS A 71 -9.53 4.03 8.32
C LYS A 71 -10.96 3.74 8.75
N THR A 72 -11.45 2.55 8.44
CA THR A 72 -12.68 2.04 9.04
C THR A 72 -12.31 1.42 10.38
N VAL A 73 -13.00 1.80 11.45
CA VAL A 73 -12.83 1.17 12.76
C VAL A 73 -13.58 -0.15 12.71
N SER A 74 -12.86 -1.24 12.51
CA SER A 74 -13.39 -2.58 12.80
C SER A 74 -13.66 -2.69 14.31
N PRO A 75 -14.68 -3.43 14.77
CA PRO A 75 -14.94 -3.62 16.20
C PRO A 75 -13.79 -4.29 16.97
N SER A 76 -12.80 -4.86 16.26
CA SER A 76 -11.49 -5.23 16.79
C SER A 76 -10.53 -4.10 16.47
N GLY A 77 -10.29 -3.20 17.43
CA GLY A 77 -9.51 -1.97 17.28
C GLY A 77 -8.00 -2.17 17.04
N GLU A 78 -7.63 -2.93 16.02
CA GLU A 78 -6.25 -3.06 15.55
C GLU A 78 -6.13 -2.34 14.21
N VAL A 79 -5.82 -1.04 14.28
CA VAL A 79 -5.23 -0.34 13.14
C VAL A 79 -3.83 -0.88 12.95
N ASP A 80 -3.69 -1.86 12.06
CA ASP A 80 -2.39 -2.41 11.66
C ASP A 80 -1.59 -1.32 10.92
N LYS A 81 -0.89 -0.51 11.71
CA LYS A 81 0.10 0.47 11.24
C LYS A 81 1.27 -0.23 10.54
N GLU A 82 1.38 -1.56 10.64
CA GLU A 82 2.46 -2.38 10.12
C GLU A 82 2.32 -2.76 8.63
N ALA A 83 1.10 -2.80 8.07
CA ALA A 83 0.86 -3.15 6.67
C ALA A 83 1.31 -2.05 5.69
N LEU A 84 1.13 -0.77 6.06
CA LEU A 84 1.54 0.37 5.25
C LEU A 84 3.07 0.52 5.19
N LEU A 85 3.77 0.16 6.28
CA LEU A 85 5.23 0.19 6.35
C LEU A 85 5.86 -0.93 5.51
N ARG A 86 5.25 -2.12 5.48
CA ARG A 86 5.71 -3.27 4.67
C ARG A 86 5.64 -3.02 3.17
N GLN A 87 4.63 -2.29 2.67
CA GLN A 87 4.49 -2.03 1.23
C GLN A 87 5.54 -1.05 0.68
N LYS A 88 6.09 -0.16 1.53
CA LYS A 88 7.12 0.82 1.15
C LYS A 88 8.56 0.30 1.31
N LEU A 89 8.79 -0.70 2.16
CA LEU A 89 10.11 -1.29 2.45
C LEU A 89 10.37 -2.66 1.79
N GLY A 90 9.39 -3.24 1.08
CA GLY A 90 9.50 -4.60 0.54
C GLY A 90 10.44 -4.76 -0.67
N LYS A 91 10.68 -3.72 -1.48
CA LYS A 91 11.50 -3.85 -2.70
C LYS A 91 13.01 -3.75 -2.46
N ASP A 92 13.44 -3.20 -1.33
CA ASP A 92 14.85 -2.97 -1.02
C ASP A 92 15.42 -3.97 0.01
N LEU A 93 14.57 -4.57 0.85
CA LEU A 93 15.03 -5.47 1.92
C LEU A 93 15.61 -6.80 1.41
N GLU A 94 15.04 -7.35 0.32
CA GLU A 94 15.46 -8.64 -0.24
C GLU A 94 16.89 -8.57 -0.81
N LYS A 95 17.24 -7.44 -1.44
CA LYS A 95 18.58 -7.20 -1.97
C LYS A 95 19.60 -7.01 -0.86
N VAL A 96 19.25 -6.24 0.17
CA VAL A 96 20.13 -6.00 1.34
C VAL A 96 20.41 -7.30 2.10
N ALA A 97 19.41 -8.18 2.25
CA ALA A 97 19.57 -9.48 2.91
C ALA A 97 20.49 -10.45 2.13
N GLN A 98 20.47 -10.43 0.80
CA GLN A 98 21.36 -11.27 0.00
C GLN A 98 22.84 -10.82 0.10
N GLU A 99 23.10 -9.52 0.14
CA GLU A 99 24.47 -9.00 0.23
C GLU A 99 25.09 -9.27 1.61
N LEU A 100 24.32 -9.15 2.70
CA LEU A 100 24.78 -9.47 4.06
C LEU A 100 25.18 -10.94 4.22
N LYS A 101 24.47 -11.88 3.60
CA LYS A 101 24.83 -13.31 3.65
C LYS A 101 26.19 -13.56 3.02
N LYS A 102 26.49 -12.94 1.87
CA LYS A 102 27.79 -13.08 1.19
C LYS A 102 28.93 -12.51 2.02
N GLU A 103 28.69 -11.44 2.78
CA GLU A 103 29.72 -10.82 3.63
C GLU A 103 29.98 -11.63 4.91
N THR A 104 28.95 -12.28 5.46
CA THR A 104 29.08 -13.08 6.70
C THR A 104 29.86 -14.37 6.47
N GLU A 105 29.79 -14.97 5.27
CA GLU A 105 30.60 -16.14 4.92
C GLU A 105 32.07 -15.79 4.65
N ARG A 106 32.36 -14.58 4.18
CA ARG A 106 33.75 -14.09 4.02
C ARG A 106 34.48 -13.86 5.34
N LYS A 107 33.77 -13.54 6.43
CA LYS A 107 34.38 -13.23 7.74
C LYS A 107 34.62 -14.46 8.63
N LYS A 108 34.10 -15.64 8.29
CA LYS A 108 34.31 -16.89 9.07
C LYS A 108 35.63 -17.63 8.77
N GLY A 109 36.50 -17.07 7.93
CA GLY A 109 37.79 -17.66 7.55
C GLY A 109 39.01 -17.29 8.42
N PHE A 110 38.84 -16.59 9.54
CA PHE A 110 39.97 -16.23 10.41
C PHE A 110 40.12 -17.20 11.59
N HIS A 111 41.13 -18.06 11.48
CA HIS A 111 41.65 -19.04 12.46
C HIS A 111 42.03 -18.39 13.79
N ILE A 112 41.84 -19.08 14.92
CA ILE A 112 42.84 -19.19 16.01
C ILE A 112 42.74 -20.58 16.66
N ASP A 113 43.91 -21.18 16.77
CA ASP A 113 44.29 -22.50 17.24
C ASP A 113 44.46 -22.52 18.78
N GLU A 114 43.89 -23.51 19.47
CA GLU A 114 44.29 -24.01 20.80
C GLU A 114 43.32 -25.17 21.10
N GLY A 115 43.68 -26.41 21.41
CA GLY A 115 44.82 -26.97 22.10
C GLY A 115 44.27 -28.15 22.94
N LEU A 116 45.05 -29.23 23.03
CA LEU A 116 45.07 -30.17 24.17
C LEU A 116 43.95 -31.24 24.31
N LYS A 117 44.24 -32.47 23.86
CA LYS A 117 44.38 -33.70 24.69
C LYS A 117 44.27 -34.99 23.85
N LYS A 118 45.41 -35.60 23.51
CA LYS A 118 45.89 -36.88 24.04
C LYS A 118 47.15 -37.32 23.33
#